data_AF-A0A7S3RHC7-F1
#
_entry.id   AF-A0A7S3RHC7-F1
#
_cell.length_a   1.000
_cell.length_b   1.000
_cell.length_c   1.000
_cell.angle_alpha   90.00
_cell.angle_beta   90.00
_cell.angle_gamma   90.00
#
_symmetry.space_group_name_H-M   'P 1'
#
loop_
_entity.id
_entity.type
_entity.pdbx_description
1 polymer ?
#
loop_
_entity_poly.entity_id
_entity_poly.type
_entity_poly.pdbx_seq_one_letter_code
_entity_poly.pdbx_strand_id
1 'polypeptide(L)'
;MMPGGAGQGVYVLNRNTKRDQGRKAQLTNIQAGKTVAGIIRTTLGPRAMLKMMLDPMGGIVMTNDGNAILREVDVTHPAAKNMIELSRAQDEEVGDGTTSVIILAGEM
;
A
#
# COMPACT_ATOMS: atom_id res chain seq x y z
N MET A 1 -26.97 2.52 -48.93
CA MET A 1 -27.16 1.75 -47.68
C MET A 1 -25.76 1.29 -47.25
N MET A 2 -25.18 1.90 -46.21
CA MET A 2 -23.82 1.59 -45.73
C MET A 2 -23.92 0.94 -44.35
N PRO A 3 -23.19 -0.16 -44.05
CA PRO A 3 -23.23 -0.80 -42.74
C PRO A 3 -22.39 -0.03 -41.72
N GLY A 4 -22.86 -0.05 -40.47
CA GLY A 4 -22.42 0.81 -39.37
C GLY A 4 -20.96 0.63 -38.94
N GLY A 5 -20.27 1.76 -38.80
CA GLY A 5 -19.03 1.86 -38.07
C GLY A 5 -19.29 1.74 -36.57
N ALA A 6 -19.01 0.57 -36.01
CA ALA A 6 -18.88 0.41 -34.56
C ALA A 6 -17.81 1.38 -34.06
N GLY A 7 -18.19 2.32 -33.19
CA GLY A 7 -17.30 3.30 -32.59
C GLY A 7 -16.15 2.63 -31.85
N GLN A 8 -14.99 2.58 -32.49
CA GLN A 8 -13.76 2.10 -31.88
C GLN A 8 -13.34 3.16 -30.86
N GLY A 9 -13.54 2.86 -29.57
CA GLY A 9 -13.20 3.77 -28.48
C GLY A 9 -11.74 4.24 -28.60
N VAL A 10 -11.55 5.56 -28.65
CA VAL A 10 -10.22 6.17 -28.68
C VAL A 10 -9.58 5.97 -27.30
N TYR A 11 -8.64 5.03 -27.20
CA TYR A 11 -7.84 4.84 -26.00
C TYR A 11 -6.70 5.86 -25.99
N VAL A 12 -6.84 6.94 -25.23
CA VAL A 12 -5.74 7.86 -24.94
C VAL A 12 -4.86 7.24 -23.87
N LEU A 13 -3.91 6.39 -24.29
CA LEU A 13 -2.89 5.82 -23.43
C LEU A 13 -1.52 6.28 -23.92
N ASN A 14 -0.66 6.68 -23.00
CA ASN A 14 0.74 6.93 -23.31
C ASN A 14 1.38 5.63 -23.82
N ARG A 15 2.29 5.71 -24.81
CA ARG A 15 2.95 4.53 -25.42
C ARG A 15 3.76 3.71 -24.42
N ASN A 16 4.11 4.29 -23.27
CA ASN A 16 4.88 3.63 -22.20
C ASN A 16 4.00 3.01 -21.09
N THR A 17 2.67 3.02 -21.23
CA THR A 17 1.77 2.50 -20.20
C THR A 17 1.78 0.97 -20.17
N LYS A 18 2.26 0.39 -19.07
CA LYS A 18 2.08 -1.04 -18.77
C LYS A 18 0.67 -1.27 -18.21
N ARG A 19 -0.01 -2.31 -18.70
CA ARG A 19 -1.33 -2.71 -18.22
C ARG A 19 -1.26 -4.13 -17.66
N ASP A 20 -1.55 -4.26 -16.37
CA ASP A 20 -1.89 -5.55 -15.77
C ASP A 20 -3.42 -5.71 -15.79
N GLN A 21 -3.91 -6.91 -16.15
CA GLN A 21 -5.34 -7.18 -16.29
C GLN A 21 -5.75 -8.47 -15.59
N GLY A 22 -7.03 -8.52 -15.21
CA GLY A 22 -7.69 -9.70 -14.67
C GLY A 22 -7.09 -10.19 -13.36
N ARG A 23 -7.10 -11.51 -13.18
CA ARG A 23 -6.69 -12.18 -11.93
C ARG A 23 -5.23 -11.91 -11.54
N LYS A 24 -4.34 -11.70 -12.52
CA LYS A 24 -2.94 -11.38 -12.25
C LYS A 24 -2.83 -10.06 -11.48
N ALA A 25 -3.49 -9.00 -11.96
CA ALA A 25 -3.49 -7.69 -11.29
C ALA A 25 -4.06 -7.77 -9.86
N GLN A 26 -5.12 -8.54 -9.67
CA GLN A 26 -5.72 -8.78 -8.34
C GLN A 26 -4.71 -9.43 -7.38
N LEU A 27 -4.01 -10.47 -7.83
CA LEU A 27 -3.01 -11.15 -7.02
C LEU A 27 -1.83 -10.22 -6.67
N THR A 28 -1.37 -9.38 -7.60
CA THR A 28 -0.31 -8.40 -7.31
C THR A 28 -0.77 -7.38 -6.26
N ASN A 29 -2.02 -6.91 -6.35
CA ASN A 29 -2.61 -6.00 -5.36
C ASN A 29 -2.65 -6.64 -3.96
N ILE A 30 -3.13 -7.88 -3.87
CA ILE A 30 -3.21 -8.62 -2.59
C ILE A 30 -1.80 -8.83 -2.02
N GLN A 31 -0.85 -9.24 -2.87
CA GLN A 31 0.53 -9.46 -2.43
C GLN A 31 1.16 -8.17 -1.90
N ALA A 32 0.89 -7.02 -2.52
CA ALA A 32 1.36 -5.73 -2.06
C ALA A 32 0.79 -5.39 -0.67
N GLY A 33 -0.52 -5.57 -0.46
CA GLY A 33 -1.17 -5.37 0.85
C GLY A 33 -0.60 -6.28 1.94
N LYS A 34 -0.45 -7.58 1.63
CA LYS A 34 0.17 -8.57 2.53
C LYS A 34 1.60 -8.21 2.91
N THR A 35 2.37 -7.70 1.96
CA THR A 35 3.76 -7.28 2.20
C THR A 35 3.81 -6.11 3.17
N VAL A 36 2.96 -5.09 2.98
CA VAL A 36 2.85 -3.94 3.89
C VAL A 36 2.43 -4.37 5.30
N ALA A 37 1.39 -5.20 5.42
CA ALA A 37 0.95 -5.74 6.70
C ALA A 37 2.05 -6.58 7.38
N GLY A 38 2.84 -7.33 6.61
CA GLY A 38 3.98 -8.11 7.11
C GLY A 38 5.07 -7.26 7.78
N ILE A 39 5.34 -6.05 7.27
CA ILE A 39 6.37 -5.16 7.81
C ILE A 39 6.06 -4.77 9.26
N ILE A 40 4.81 -4.36 9.52
CA ILE A 40 4.39 -3.82 10.82
C ILE A 40 3.72 -4.85 11.72
N ARG A 41 3.49 -6.10 11.28
CA ARG A 41 2.80 -7.12 12.09
C ARG A 41 3.39 -7.28 13.50
N THR A 42 4.71 -7.21 13.62
CA THR A 42 5.40 -7.40 14.89
C THR A 42 5.39 -6.17 15.81
N THR A 43 4.78 -5.07 15.37
CA THR A 43 4.63 -3.85 16.17
C THR A 43 3.26 -3.79 16.86
N LEU A 44 2.42 -4.82 16.67
CA LEU A 44 1.11 -4.92 17.31
C LEU A 44 1.20 -5.56 18.70
N GLY A 45 0.55 -4.93 19.68
CA GLY A 45 0.31 -5.50 21.01
C GLY A 45 1.31 -5.06 22.10
N PRO A 46 1.11 -5.50 23.35
CA PRO A 46 1.91 -5.03 24.51
C PRO A 46 3.36 -5.51 24.50
N ARG A 47 3.69 -6.46 23.62
CA ARG A 47 5.06 -6.96 23.36
C ARG A 47 5.54 -6.59 21.96
N ALA A 48 5.12 -5.43 21.48
CA ALA A 48 5.56 -4.88 20.20
C ALA A 48 7.08 -4.76 20.15
N MET A 49 7.66 -5.17 19.03
CA MET A 49 9.09 -5.00 18.75
C MET A 49 9.33 -3.66 18.06
N LEU A 50 10.42 -2.98 18.42
CA LEU A 50 10.89 -1.81 17.70
C LEU A 50 11.42 -2.20 16.32
N LYS A 51 11.17 -1.35 15.33
CA LYS A 51 11.79 -1.42 14.01
C LYS A 51 12.88 -0.38 13.92
N MET A 52 14.07 -0.82 13.51
CA MET A 52 15.17 0.06 13.12
C MET A 52 15.01 0.41 11.64
N MET A 53 14.87 1.69 11.33
CA MET A 53 14.78 2.24 9.99
C MET A 53 16.02 3.07 9.70
N LEU A 54 16.52 2.96 8.48
CA LEU A 54 17.68 3.68 7.99
C LEU A 54 17.24 4.63 6.87
N ASP A 55 17.40 5.92 7.10
CA ASP A 55 17.22 6.96 6.09
C ASP A 55 18.36 6.87 5.05
N PRO A 56 18.12 7.14 3.75
CA PRO A 56 19.14 7.42 2.75
C PRO A 56 20.33 8.30 3.21
N MET A 57 20.09 9.27 4.12
CA MET A 57 21.14 10.14 4.68
C MET A 57 21.97 9.50 5.80
N GLY A 58 21.70 8.24 6.17
CA GLY A 58 22.38 7.52 7.25
C GLY A 58 21.78 7.77 8.64
N GLY A 59 20.65 8.48 8.72
CA GLY A 59 19.89 8.64 9.97
C GLY A 59 19.25 7.33 10.41
N ILE A 60 19.31 7.02 11.70
CA ILE A 60 18.70 5.82 12.28
C ILE A 60 17.49 6.24 13.12
N VAL A 61 16.33 5.71 12.79
CA VAL A 61 15.08 5.89 13.55
C VAL A 61 14.66 4.54 14.12
N MET A 62 14.34 4.49 15.41
CA MET A 62 13.84 3.29 16.07
C MET A 62 12.45 3.57 16.65
N THR A 63 11.44 2.89 16.14
CA THR A 63 10.05 3.09 16.60
C THR A 63 9.23 1.81 16.46
N ASN A 64 8.16 1.70 17.25
CA ASN A 64 7.12 0.68 17.14
C ASN A 64 5.79 1.26 16.67
N ASP A 65 5.69 2.56 16.40
CA ASP A 65 4.49 3.13 15.82
C ASP A 65 4.38 2.72 14.34
N GLY A 66 3.36 1.90 14.03
CA GLY A 66 3.10 1.41 12.69
C GLY A 66 2.88 2.53 11.67
N ASN A 67 2.24 3.64 12.07
CA ASN A 67 1.99 4.76 11.16
C ASN A 67 3.29 5.51 10.84
N ALA A 68 4.12 5.81 11.84
CA ALA A 68 5.45 6.36 11.63
C ALA A 68 6.32 5.46 10.74
N ILE A 69 6.30 4.15 10.97
CA ILE A 69 7.05 3.19 10.12
C ILE A 69 6.58 3.27 8.68
N LEU A 70 5.28 3.22 8.44
CA LEU A 70 4.71 3.22 7.09
C LEU A 70 4.99 4.53 6.32
N ARG A 71 5.16 5.65 7.01
CA ARG A 71 5.51 6.94 6.39
C ARG A 71 6.96 6.98 5.88
N GLU A 72 7.86 6.22 6.48
CA GLU A 72 9.28 6.16 6.08
C GLU A 72 9.55 5.12 4.99
N VAL A 73 8.61 4.20 4.73
CA VAL A 73 8.79 3.14 3.71
C VAL A 73 8.45 3.67 2.32
N ASP A 74 9.44 3.66 1.42
CA ASP A 74 9.19 3.94 0.00
C ASP A 74 8.51 2.74 -0.69
N VAL A 75 7.30 2.98 -1.20
CA VAL A 75 6.49 1.97 -1.90
C VAL A 75 6.19 2.39 -3.33
N THR A 76 6.43 1.47 -4.26
CA THR A 76 6.16 1.68 -5.69
C THR A 76 4.75 1.25 -6.10
N HIS A 77 4.21 0.22 -5.45
CA HIS A 77 2.95 -0.40 -5.84
C HIS A 77 1.73 0.44 -5.39
N PRO A 78 0.76 0.77 -6.26
CA PRO A 78 -0.39 1.61 -5.91
C PRO A 78 -1.23 1.07 -4.75
N ALA A 79 -1.48 -0.25 -4.72
CA ALA A 79 -2.21 -0.85 -3.60
C ALA A 79 -1.48 -0.70 -2.25
N ALA A 80 -0.14 -0.71 -2.24
CA ALA A 80 0.64 -0.46 -1.02
C ALA A 80 0.54 1.00 -0.58
N LYS A 81 0.54 1.95 -1.53
CA LYS A 81 0.30 3.38 -1.23
C LYS A 81 -1.06 3.59 -0.56
N ASN A 82 -2.10 2.95 -1.08
CA ASN A 82 -3.43 3.03 -0.48
C ASN A 82 -3.47 2.50 0.95
N MET A 83 -2.69 1.46 1.28
CA MET A 83 -2.57 0.97 2.65
C MET A 83 -1.94 2.04 3.56
N ILE A 84 -0.87 2.72 3.12
CA ILE A 84 -0.24 3.79 3.92
C ILE A 84 -1.22 4.95 4.17
N GLU A 85 -1.95 5.38 3.14
CA GLU A 85 -2.96 6.43 3.29
C GLU A 85 -4.09 6.01 4.25
N LEU A 86 -4.47 4.74 4.25
CA LEU A 86 -5.46 4.20 5.18
C LEU A 86 -4.96 4.22 6.64
N SER A 87 -3.66 3.93 6.88
CA SER A 87 -3.05 4.09 8.20
C SER A 87 -3.08 5.56 8.66
N ARG A 88 -2.78 6.48 7.73
CA ARG A 88 -2.79 7.91 8.01
C ARG A 88 -4.19 8.42 8.33
N ALA A 89 -5.20 8.02 7.58
CA ALA A 89 -6.59 8.38 7.87
C ALA A 89 -7.01 7.88 9.26
N GLN A 90 -6.63 6.65 9.63
CA GLN A 90 -6.92 6.11 10.96
C GLN A 90 -6.24 6.93 12.10
N ASP A 91 -5.00 7.35 11.86
CA ASP A 91 -4.22 8.21 12.77
C ASP A 91 -4.87 9.59 12.94
N GLU A 92 -5.38 10.20 11.86
CA GLU A 92 -6.04 11.50 11.88
C GLU A 92 -7.42 11.46 12.58
N GLU A 93 -8.17 10.37 12.41
CA GLU A 93 -9.54 10.25 12.96
C GLU A 93 -9.57 9.83 14.43
N VAL A 94 -8.76 8.85 14.82
CA VAL A 94 -8.83 8.24 16.18
C VAL A 94 -7.49 8.25 16.91
N GLY A 95 -6.36 8.35 16.18
CA GLY A 95 -5.02 8.40 16.78
C GLY A 95 -4.50 7.07 17.34
N ASP A 96 -5.26 5.98 17.23
CA ASP A 96 -4.84 4.62 17.61
C ASP A 96 -5.45 3.58 16.64
N GLY A 97 -4.97 2.33 16.73
CA GLY A 97 -5.44 1.23 15.91
C GLY A 97 -4.87 1.22 14.50
N THR A 98 -3.96 2.14 14.17
CA THR A 98 -3.28 2.25 12.87
C THR A 98 -2.69 0.91 12.43
N THR A 99 -1.96 0.26 13.34
CA THR A 99 -1.33 -1.05 13.09
C THR A 99 -2.36 -2.16 12.91
N SER A 100 -3.41 -2.19 13.74
CA SER A 100 -4.49 -3.19 13.68
C SER A 100 -5.23 -3.14 12.36
N VAL A 101 -5.59 -1.94 11.92
CA VAL A 101 -6.35 -1.69 10.69
C VAL A 101 -5.58 -2.18 9.48
N ILE A 102 -4.28 -1.92 9.41
CA ILE A 102 -3.42 -2.36 8.30
C ILE A 102 -3.23 -3.88 8.28
N ILE A 103 -3.03 -4.50 9.43
CA ILE A 103 -2.88 -5.96 9.52
C ILE A 103 -4.17 -6.64 9.08
N LEU A 104 -5.33 -6.13 9.52
CA LEU A 104 -6.62 -6.67 9.13
C LEU A 104 -6.86 -6.50 7.62
N ALA A 105 -6.60 -5.31 7.07
CA ALA A 105 -6.75 -5.04 5.64
C ALA A 105 -5.82 -5.90 4.75
N GLY A 106 -4.64 -6.28 5.26
CA GLY A 106 -3.70 -7.12 4.52
C GLY A 106 -3.94 -8.62 4.65
N GLU A 107 -4.72 -9.09 5.63
CA GLU A 107 -5.05 -10.52 5.78
C GLU A 107 -6.22 -10.97 4.91
N MET A 108 -7.15 -10.07 4.62
CA MET A 108 -8.33 -10.33 3.77
C MET A 108 -7.97 -10.54 2.29
#